data_AF-A0A2N1IHM0-F1
#
_entry.id   AF-A0A2N1IHM0-F1
#
_cell.length_a   1.000
_cell.length_b   1.000
_cell.length_c   1.000
_cell.angle_alpha   90.00
_cell.angle_beta   90.00
_cell.angle_gamma   90.00
#
_symmetry.space_group_name_H-M   'P 1'
#
loop_
_entity.id
_entity.type
_entity.pdbx_description
1 polymer ?
#
loop_
_entity_poly.entity_id
_entity_poly.type
_entity_poly.pdbx_seq_one_letter_code
_entity_poly.pdbx_strand_id
1 'polypeptide(L)'
;MEYQTLFNKLIPISVVVLLSACGASQPPPYQQDRAPEDRDQYSGAEGLTQQQKDQSYLMNKELSDKCTAAKIDVAIAQADKNANEVKKQSELIRSTCL
;
A
#
# COMPACT_ATOMS: atom_id res chain seq x y z
N MET A 1 31.72 35.01 40.54
CA MET A 1 31.92 33.55 40.36
C MET A 1 30.63 32.72 40.51
N GLU A 2 29.50 33.29 40.91
CA GLU A 2 28.24 32.51 41.06
C GLU A 2 27.44 32.35 39.75
N TYR A 3 27.59 33.29 38.80
CA TYR A 3 26.87 33.27 37.53
C TYR A 3 27.30 32.12 36.60
N GLN A 4 28.60 31.78 36.61
CA GLN A 4 29.17 30.69 35.82
C GLN A 4 28.60 29.32 36.23
N THR A 5 28.38 29.13 37.53
CA THR A 5 27.90 27.87 38.12
C THR A 5 26.40 27.66 37.87
N LEU A 6 25.62 28.74 37.82
CA LEU A 6 24.21 28.71 37.44
C LEU A 6 24.03 28.41 35.94
N PHE A 7 24.85 29.02 35.07
CA PHE A 7 24.82 28.77 33.63
C PHE A 7 25.16 27.32 33.29
N ASN A 8 26.21 26.75 33.89
CA ASN A 8 26.63 25.36 33.63
C ASN A 8 25.60 24.31 34.08
N LYS A 9 24.74 24.65 35.06
CA LYS A 9 23.64 23.77 35.52
C LYS A 9 22.38 23.86 34.66
N LEU A 10 22.19 24.99 33.96
CA LEU A 10 21.01 25.23 33.12
C LEU A 10 21.16 24.67 31.70
N ILE A 11 22.39 24.60 31.16
CA ILE A 11 22.69 24.01 29.84
C ILE A 11 22.10 22.60 29.64
N PRO A 12 22.31 21.62 30.54
CA PRO A 12 21.75 20.27 30.33
C PRO A 12 20.22 20.24 30.37
N ILE A 13 19.60 21.13 31.16
CA ILE A 13 18.14 21.23 31.28
C ILE A 13 17.53 21.79 29.99
N SER A 14 18.16 22.79 29.39
CA SER A 14 17.73 23.37 28.11
C SER A 14 17.81 22.37 26.96
N VAL A 15 18.82 21.48 26.94
CA VAL A 15 18.97 20.46 25.89
C VAL A 15 17.86 19.41 25.95
N VAL A 16 17.44 18.98 27.15
CA VAL A 16 16.35 17.99 27.32
C VAL A 16 15.00 18.53 26.86
N VAL A 17 14.73 19.83 27.09
CA VAL A 17 13.49 20.48 26.64
C VAL A 17 13.44 20.67 25.12
N LEU A 18 14.59 20.86 24.46
CA LEU A 18 14.65 20.97 22.99
C LEU A 18 14.43 19.63 22.28
N LEU A 19 14.74 18.50 22.93
CA LEU A 19 14.60 17.15 22.37
C LEU A 19 13.14 16.63 22.35
N SER A 20 12.23 17.20 23.15
CA SER A 20 10.82 16.78 23.19
C SER A 20 10.01 17.24 21.96
N ALA A 21 10.58 18.12 21.12
CA ALA A 21 9.95 18.59 19.89
C ALA A 21 9.98 17.56 18.74
N CYS A 22 10.75 16.48 18.84
CA CYS A 22 10.78 15.42 17.82
C CYS A 22 9.50 14.55 17.75
N GLY A 23 8.55 14.71 18.68
CA GLY A 23 7.31 13.93 18.69
C GLY A 23 6.16 14.50 17.85
N ALA A 24 6.27 15.75 17.38
CA ALA A 24 5.13 16.50 16.85
C ALA A 24 4.78 16.20 15.37
N SER A 25 5.62 15.46 14.65
CA SER A 25 5.37 15.11 13.24
C SER A 25 5.55 13.62 13.02
N GLN A 26 4.74 12.80 13.68
CA GLN A 26 4.60 11.42 13.22
C GLN A 26 3.89 11.47 11.85
N PRO A 27 4.51 10.91 10.79
CA PRO A 27 3.85 10.84 9.50
C PRO A 27 2.54 10.04 9.63
N PRO A 28 1.56 10.28 8.74
CA PRO A 28 0.34 9.49 8.74
C PRO A 28 0.69 8.00 8.64
N PRO A 29 -0.16 7.11 9.20
CA PRO A 29 0.11 5.67 9.26
C PRO A 29 0.24 5.03 7.87
N TYR A 30 -0.22 5.69 6.81
CA TYR A 30 0.01 5.33 5.41
C TYR A 30 -0.29 6.54 4.51
N GLN A 31 0.07 6.45 3.23
CA GLN A 31 -0.20 7.50 2.22
C GLN A 31 -1.69 7.54 1.81
N GLN A 32 -2.51 8.18 2.64
CA GLN A 32 -3.97 8.26 2.47
C GLN A 32 -4.41 8.96 1.18
N ASP A 33 -3.58 9.87 0.67
CA ASP A 33 -3.79 10.67 -0.54
C ASP A 33 -3.55 9.87 -1.83
N ARG A 34 -3.04 8.64 -1.73
CA ARG A 34 -2.72 7.78 -2.87
C ARG A 34 -3.72 6.66 -3.04
N ALA A 35 -3.90 6.22 -4.28
CA ALA A 35 -4.63 5.01 -4.60
C ALA A 35 -3.87 3.77 -4.06
N PRO A 36 -4.55 2.65 -3.75
CA PRO A 36 -3.90 1.42 -3.27
C PRO A 36 -2.71 0.95 -4.12
N GLU A 37 -2.77 1.15 -5.44
CA GLU A 37 -1.72 0.82 -6.41
C GLU A 37 -0.43 1.62 -6.22
N ASP A 38 -0.53 2.84 -5.68
CA ASP A 38 0.56 3.81 -5.60
C ASP A 38 1.10 3.98 -4.16
N ARG A 39 0.58 3.20 -3.21
CA ARG A 39 0.98 3.26 -1.80
C ARG A 39 2.17 2.36 -1.52
N ASP A 40 3.26 2.96 -1.03
CA ASP A 40 4.51 2.26 -0.68
C ASP A 40 4.90 2.37 0.80
N GLN A 41 4.20 3.20 1.57
CA GLN A 41 4.54 3.48 2.98
C GLN A 41 3.38 3.14 3.92
N TYR A 42 3.72 2.36 4.95
CA TYR A 42 2.81 1.91 6.02
C TYR A 42 3.57 1.94 7.35
N SER A 43 2.92 2.39 8.42
CA SER A 43 3.52 2.55 9.74
C SER A 43 2.51 2.31 10.85
N GLY A 44 2.96 1.66 11.92
CA GLY A 44 2.12 1.30 13.05
C GLY A 44 1.04 0.26 12.73
N ALA A 45 0.18 -0.01 13.71
CA ALA A 45 -0.88 -1.03 13.60
C ALA A 45 -1.93 -0.66 12.52
N GLU A 46 -2.26 0.63 12.41
CA GLU A 46 -3.19 1.11 11.39
C GLU A 46 -2.60 0.96 9.98
N GLY A 47 -1.32 1.28 9.80
CA GLY A 47 -0.61 1.07 8.54
C GLY A 47 -0.61 -0.40 8.12
N LEU A 48 -0.32 -1.32 9.05
CA LEU A 48 -0.35 -2.76 8.76
C LEU A 48 -1.76 -3.24 8.37
N THR A 49 -2.78 -2.76 9.08
CA THR A 49 -4.18 -3.06 8.75
C THR A 49 -4.54 -2.57 7.35
N GLN A 50 -4.09 -1.37 6.99
CA GLN A 50 -4.32 -0.83 5.66
C GLN A 50 -3.55 -1.61 4.59
N GLN A 51 -2.31 -2.01 4.86
CA GLN A 51 -1.51 -2.83 3.95
C GLN A 51 -2.24 -4.14 3.59
N GLN A 52 -2.86 -4.81 4.55
CA GLN A 52 -3.63 -6.02 4.29
C GLN A 52 -4.84 -5.76 3.38
N LYS A 53 -5.55 -4.64 3.60
CA LYS A 53 -6.68 -4.23 2.74
C LYS A 53 -6.21 -3.94 1.32
N ASP A 54 -5.12 -3.19 1.19
CA ASP A 54 -4.58 -2.80 -0.11
C ASP A 54 -4.06 -4.04 -0.86
N GLN A 55 -3.39 -4.98 -0.19
CA GLN A 55 -2.99 -6.27 -0.79
C GLN A 55 -4.18 -7.10 -1.26
N SER A 56 -5.24 -7.21 -0.45
CA SER A 56 -6.45 -7.92 -0.86
C SER A 56 -7.14 -7.24 -2.05
N TYR A 57 -7.18 -5.90 -2.06
CA TYR A 57 -7.70 -5.13 -3.17
C TYR A 57 -6.90 -5.39 -4.45
N LEU A 58 -5.57 -5.28 -4.39
CA LEU A 58 -4.69 -5.46 -5.54
C LEU A 58 -4.78 -6.88 -6.12
N MET A 59 -4.86 -7.90 -5.25
CA MET A 59 -5.07 -9.28 -5.68
C MET A 59 -6.41 -9.46 -6.41
N ASN A 60 -7.50 -8.91 -5.85
CA ASN A 60 -8.82 -9.01 -6.47
C ASN A 60 -8.89 -8.24 -7.79
N LYS A 61 -8.25 -7.06 -7.85
CA LYS A 61 -8.11 -6.26 -9.06
C LYS A 61 -7.36 -7.04 -10.14
N GLU A 62 -6.22 -7.65 -9.82
CA GLU A 62 -5.44 -8.45 -10.76
C GLU A 62 -6.25 -9.64 -11.31
N LEU A 63 -7.00 -10.34 -10.45
CA LEU A 63 -7.89 -11.42 -10.88
C LEU A 63 -9.02 -10.92 -11.79
N SER A 64 -9.62 -9.78 -11.46
CA SER A 64 -10.66 -9.14 -12.29
C SER A 64 -10.12 -8.71 -13.66
N ASP A 65 -8.93 -8.13 -13.70
CA ASP A 65 -8.27 -7.68 -14.93
C ASP A 65 -7.94 -8.89 -15.81
N LYS A 66 -7.38 -9.97 -15.25
CA LYS A 66 -7.13 -11.23 -15.97
C LYS A 66 -8.41 -11.89 -16.48
N CYS A 67 -9.47 -11.91 -15.66
CA CYS A 67 -10.78 -12.40 -16.05
C CYS A 67 -11.34 -11.63 -17.26
N THR A 68 -11.21 -10.30 -17.23
CA THR A 68 -11.66 -9.42 -18.32
C THR A 68 -10.88 -9.68 -19.60
N ALA A 69 -9.55 -9.80 -19.51
CA ALA A 69 -8.70 -10.16 -20.65
C ALA A 69 -9.10 -11.53 -21.24
N ALA A 70 -9.28 -12.56 -20.41
CA ALA A 70 -9.67 -13.88 -20.87
C ALA A 70 -11.03 -13.89 -21.58
N LYS A 71 -12.00 -13.07 -21.12
CA LYS A 71 -13.30 -12.90 -21.79
C LYS A 71 -13.17 -12.26 -23.17
N ILE A 72 -12.29 -11.27 -23.31
CA ILE A 72 -11.98 -10.65 -24.60
C ILE A 72 -11.33 -11.68 -25.53
N ASP A 73 -10.36 -12.46 -25.03
CA ASP A 73 -9.68 -13.51 -25.80
C ASP A 73 -10.65 -14.61 -26.27
N VAL A 74 -11.66 -14.98 -25.46
CA VAL A 74 -12.74 -15.87 -25.92
C VAL A 74 -13.48 -15.28 -27.11
N ALA A 75 -13.85 -13.99 -27.05
CA ALA A 75 -14.59 -13.34 -28.14
C ALA A 75 -13.77 -13.29 -29.43
N ILE A 76 -12.47 -13.01 -29.34
CA ILE A 76 -11.53 -13.03 -30.48
C ILE A 76 -11.42 -14.46 -31.02
N ALA A 77 -11.16 -15.45 -30.16
CA ALA A 77 -11.02 -16.85 -30.57
C ALA A 77 -12.30 -17.42 -31.21
N GLN A 78 -13.48 -16.97 -30.76
CA GLN A 78 -14.76 -17.31 -31.39
C GLN A 78 -14.87 -16.72 -32.80
N ALA A 79 -14.48 -15.46 -32.99
CA ALA A 79 -14.46 -14.82 -34.31
C ALA A 79 -13.49 -15.55 -35.27
N ASP A 80 -12.35 -15.99 -34.75
CA ASP A 80 -11.32 -16.73 -35.50
C ASP A 80 -11.63 -18.23 -35.68
N LYS A 81 -12.76 -18.72 -35.13
CA LYS A 81 -13.14 -20.14 -35.11
C LYS A 81 -12.06 -21.06 -34.48
N ASN A 82 -11.28 -20.52 -33.54
CA ASN A 82 -10.23 -21.25 -32.84
C ASN A 82 -10.78 -21.93 -31.58
N ALA A 83 -11.36 -23.13 -31.76
CA ALA A 83 -12.01 -23.87 -30.67
C ALA A 83 -11.07 -24.26 -29.50
N ASN A 84 -9.78 -24.47 -29.77
CA ASN A 84 -8.79 -24.80 -28.74
C ASN A 84 -8.55 -23.61 -27.82
N GLU A 85 -8.39 -22.40 -28.38
CA GLU A 85 -8.20 -21.19 -27.58
C GLU A 85 -9.46 -20.83 -26.81
N VAL A 86 -10.66 -21.02 -27.40
CA VAL A 86 -11.93 -20.87 -26.67
C VAL A 86 -11.97 -21.76 -25.43
N LYS A 87 -11.57 -23.04 -25.56
CA LYS A 87 -11.55 -23.97 -24.41
C LYS A 87 -10.57 -23.51 -23.33
N LYS A 88 -9.34 -23.20 -23.72
CA LYS A 88 -8.29 -22.75 -22.79
C LYS A 88 -8.70 -21.48 -22.04
N GLN A 89 -9.24 -20.49 -22.73
CA GLN A 89 -9.65 -19.23 -22.11
C GLN A 89 -10.90 -19.40 -21.25
N SER A 90 -11.82 -20.31 -21.60
CA SER A 90 -12.96 -20.67 -20.75
C SER A 90 -12.53 -21.33 -19.44
N GLU A 91 -11.50 -22.18 -19.47
CA GLU A 91 -10.91 -22.77 -18.26
C GLU A 91 -10.26 -21.69 -17.38
N LEU A 92 -9.54 -20.74 -17.98
CA LEU A 92 -8.94 -19.60 -17.28
C LEU A 92 -9.99 -18.68 -16.64
N ILE A 93 -11.09 -18.39 -17.35
CA ILE A 93 -12.24 -17.66 -16.80
C ILE A 93 -12.77 -18.38 -15.56
N ARG A 94 -12.94 -19.71 -15.62
CA ARG A 94 -13.46 -20.49 -14.49
C ARG A 94 -12.55 -20.46 -13.27
N SER A 95 -11.24 -20.34 -13.45
CA SER A 95 -10.28 -20.31 -12.34
C SER A 95 -9.98 -18.91 -11.80
N THR A 96 -10.20 -17.86 -12.60
CA THR A 96 -9.70 -16.51 -12.31
C THR A 96 -10.81 -15.49 -12.05
N CYS A 97 -12.00 -15.68 -12.65
CA CYS A 97 -13.14 -14.83 -12.38
C CYS A 97 -13.78 -15.21 -11.03
N LEU A 98 -13.66 -14.30 -10.05
CA LEU A 98 -14.37 -14.37 -8.76
C LEU A 98 -15.85 -14.02 -8.91
#